data_AF-A0A348B2V5-F1
#
_entry.id   AF-A0A348B2V5-F1
#
_cell.length_a   1.000
_cell.length_b   1.000
_cell.length_c   1.000
_cell.angle_alpha   90.00
_cell.angle_beta   90.00
_cell.angle_gamma   90.00
#
_symmetry.space_group_name_H-M   'P 1'
#
loop_
_entity.id
_entity.type
_entity.pdbx_description
1 polymer ?
#
loop_
_entity_poly.entity_id
_entity_poly.type
_entity_poly.pdbx_seq_one_letter_code
_entity_poly.pdbx_strand_id
1 'polypeptide(L)'
;MPLPVVYSKVHGRPRSVRDCEPGLPYTEEVMEGRRVNLCREGVRSSRPILRLRMRRKVLHWRTLRFFPSILERYSLSFNVPSHYSRLDGEHEVRKLDVDWLVIGGGTAGLSLLKRVGGVLVARDVLGEAALPWVGKPLLEELKGVVKQFSEHIIMGEYKGRFDEGLVVQSGSATIVVRAKNVAFANGSRFVPPLFPGNDLPGVASVRLYLKAKEWFKNPLFVGSSDDVLRAASLVGGKVIHRRGAAFFSRRVLEEAQTVGVEIIPAQSLRALGRTRVSSVEVDGVKFKADSLIYGVVRQPRLEAPANFGLSYTFYSKTHVYLPNHDLVGRNGNSLLLGGARGISDPITSALSAHAAMGDIDQFVESLRETESYLLDYYRGNWESSPSPYIFGVRGYICECEDLTYEDVAEYMRADSDVEFVKRALGVCTGSCQGKQCAFLLGSVMGSKSLITFRSPLTPLVIP
;
A
#
# COMPACT_ATOMS: atom_id res chain seq x y z
N MET A 1 -13.82 13.94 -11.34
CA MET A 1 -14.65 14.24 -10.15
C MET A 1 -13.82 15.06 -9.16
N PRO A 2 -14.39 15.78 -8.18
CA PRO A 2 -13.58 16.35 -7.10
C PRO A 2 -13.10 15.24 -6.16
N LEU A 3 -11.90 15.40 -5.58
CA LEU A 3 -11.34 14.50 -4.58
C LEU A 3 -12.35 14.28 -3.42
N PRO A 4 -12.68 13.03 -3.03
CA PRO A 4 -13.63 12.76 -1.94
C PRO A 4 -13.07 13.24 -0.61
N VAL A 5 -13.93 13.66 0.31
CA VAL A 5 -13.49 14.15 1.63
C VAL A 5 -14.31 13.49 2.73
N VAL A 6 -13.59 12.93 3.69
CA VAL A 6 -14.15 12.31 4.90
C VAL A 6 -13.50 12.91 6.15
N TYR A 7 -14.10 12.69 7.32
CA TYR A 7 -13.57 13.18 8.57
C TYR A 7 -12.98 12.03 9.38
N SER A 8 -11.78 12.25 9.91
CA SER A 8 -11.08 11.22 10.69
C SER A 8 -11.88 10.80 11.94
N LYS A 9 -11.64 9.58 12.41
CA LYS A 9 -12.38 8.92 13.49
C LYS A 9 -12.37 9.74 14.78
N VAL A 10 -11.20 10.12 15.26
CA VAL A 10 -11.00 10.78 16.56
C VAL A 10 -10.79 12.28 16.38
N HIS A 11 -9.82 12.69 15.57
CA HIS A 11 -9.41 14.10 15.47
C HIS A 11 -10.34 14.98 14.63
N GLY A 12 -11.18 14.39 13.78
CA GLY A 12 -12.14 15.12 12.95
C GLY A 12 -11.49 15.98 11.90
N ARG A 13 -10.30 15.56 11.44
CA ARG A 13 -9.61 16.26 10.38
C ARG A 13 -10.16 15.81 9.03
N PRO A 14 -10.28 16.73 8.06
CA PRO A 14 -10.60 16.35 6.70
C PRO A 14 -9.48 15.44 6.18
N ARG A 15 -9.89 14.36 5.53
CA ARG A 15 -9.07 13.26 4.99
C ARG A 15 -9.60 12.90 3.61
N SER A 16 -8.78 12.19 2.84
CA SER A 16 -9.18 11.67 1.55
C SER A 16 -8.50 10.34 1.28
N VAL A 17 -8.96 9.65 0.24
CA VAL A 17 -8.27 8.51 -0.35
C VAL A 17 -6.86 8.91 -0.75
N ARG A 18 -5.87 8.10 -0.36
CA ARG A 18 -4.48 8.23 -0.83
C ARG A 18 -4.15 7.24 -1.94
N ASP A 19 -4.89 6.14 -2.00
CA ASP A 19 -4.80 5.09 -3.00
C ASP A 19 -6.19 4.44 -3.12
N CYS A 20 -6.43 3.63 -4.15
CA CYS A 20 -7.69 2.93 -4.38
C CYS A 20 -7.57 1.41 -4.20
N GLU A 21 -6.44 0.91 -3.70
CA GLU A 21 -6.37 -0.46 -3.18
C GLU A 21 -7.32 -0.62 -1.99
N PRO A 22 -8.25 -1.58 -2.00
CA PRO A 22 -9.24 -1.61 -0.94
C PRO A 22 -8.75 -2.23 0.37
N GLY A 23 -9.46 -1.87 1.43
CA GLY A 23 -8.95 -2.03 2.79
C GLY A 23 -7.79 -1.09 3.09
N LEU A 24 -7.51 -0.06 2.27
CA LEU A 24 -6.67 1.06 2.69
C LEU A 24 -7.51 2.13 3.39
N PRO A 25 -6.89 3.01 4.21
CA PRO A 25 -7.61 4.08 4.89
C PRO A 25 -8.48 4.89 3.93
N TYR A 26 -9.74 5.10 4.33
CA TYR A 26 -10.72 5.92 3.62
C TYR A 26 -11.03 5.48 2.18
N THR A 27 -10.71 4.25 1.78
CA THR A 27 -11.14 3.71 0.48
C THR A 27 -12.60 3.28 0.49
N GLU A 28 -13.08 2.86 1.66
CA GLU A 28 -14.45 2.47 1.94
C GLU A 28 -14.89 3.21 3.20
N GLU A 29 -16.12 3.71 3.18
CA GLU A 29 -16.79 4.29 4.35
C GLU A 29 -18.15 3.65 4.52
N VAL A 30 -18.66 3.64 5.76
CA VAL A 30 -20.02 3.17 6.03
C VAL A 30 -20.94 4.38 6.11
N MET A 31 -21.84 4.49 5.13
CA MET A 31 -22.83 5.55 5.05
C MET A 31 -24.21 4.91 5.08
N GLU A 32 -25.07 5.35 6.02
CA GLU A 32 -26.42 4.79 6.17
C GLU A 32 -26.42 3.25 6.29
N GLY A 33 -25.44 2.71 7.02
CA GLY A 33 -25.28 1.27 7.22
C GLY A 33 -24.63 0.51 6.06
N ARG A 34 -24.38 1.15 4.91
CA ARG A 34 -23.83 0.51 3.71
C ARG A 34 -22.38 0.92 3.47
N ARG A 35 -21.55 -0.02 2.98
CA ARG A 35 -20.17 0.27 2.55
C ARG A 35 -20.19 0.95 1.18
N VAL A 36 -19.65 2.15 1.12
CA VAL A 36 -19.54 3.00 -0.07
C VAL A 36 -18.07 3.05 -0.48
N ASN A 37 -17.78 2.83 -1.77
CA ASN A 37 -16.42 2.92 -2.29
C ASN A 37 -16.10 4.35 -2.73
N LEU A 38 -15.26 5.03 -1.97
CA LEU A 38 -14.97 6.46 -2.20
C LEU A 38 -14.18 6.74 -3.47
N CYS A 39 -13.45 5.75 -3.98
CA CYS A 39 -12.75 5.88 -5.26
C CYS A 39 -13.68 5.82 -6.47
N ARG A 40 -14.88 5.24 -6.34
CA ARG A 40 -15.86 5.12 -7.43
C ARG A 40 -17.00 6.11 -7.33
N GLU A 41 -17.50 6.33 -6.12
CA GLU A 41 -18.75 7.06 -5.89
C GLU A 41 -18.52 8.54 -5.55
N GLY A 42 -17.28 8.96 -5.27
CA GLY A 42 -16.91 10.39 -5.14
C GLY A 42 -17.62 11.12 -3.99
N VAL A 43 -17.99 10.39 -2.94
CA VAL A 43 -18.87 10.91 -1.87
C VAL A 43 -18.14 11.84 -0.91
N ARG A 44 -18.87 12.82 -0.35
CA ARG A 44 -18.41 13.70 0.72
C ARG A 44 -19.20 13.42 2.00
N SER A 45 -18.48 13.16 3.09
CA SER A 45 -19.10 13.02 4.41
C SER A 45 -19.52 14.38 4.97
N SER A 46 -20.63 14.39 5.70
CA SER A 46 -21.05 15.55 6.51
C SER A 46 -20.05 15.83 7.65
N ARG A 47 -19.95 17.10 8.04
CA ARG A 47 -19.16 17.52 9.21
C ARG A 47 -19.90 17.14 10.49
N PRO A 48 -19.24 16.53 11.47
CA PRO A 48 -19.84 16.34 12.79
C PRO A 48 -19.93 17.66 13.57
N ILE A 49 -20.95 17.75 14.43
CA ILE A 49 -21.45 18.99 15.04
C ILE A 49 -20.65 19.42 16.28
N LEU A 50 -20.05 18.49 17.04
CA LEU A 50 -19.23 18.78 18.23
C LEU A 50 -18.03 17.83 18.31
N ARG A 51 -16.82 18.35 18.58
CA ARG A 51 -15.65 17.50 18.88
C ARG A 51 -14.73 18.09 19.95
N LEU A 52 -14.45 17.28 20.97
CA LEU A 52 -13.41 17.53 21.97
C LEU A 52 -12.14 16.78 21.53
N ARG A 53 -11.06 17.51 21.28
CA ARG A 53 -9.76 16.89 20.99
C ARG A 53 -9.08 16.49 22.29
N MET A 54 -9.10 15.20 22.63
CA MET A 54 -8.27 14.67 23.72
C MET A 54 -7.05 13.91 23.17
N ARG A 55 -5.88 14.14 23.77
CA ARG A 55 -4.69 13.32 23.50
C ARG A 55 -4.93 11.91 24.06
N ARG A 56 -4.48 10.85 23.38
CA ARG A 56 -4.68 9.47 23.86
C ARG A 56 -4.09 9.22 25.25
N LYS A 57 -3.03 9.93 25.64
CA LYS A 57 -2.49 9.90 27.00
C LYS A 57 -3.54 10.16 28.09
N VAL A 58 -4.52 11.01 27.80
CA VAL A 58 -5.62 11.32 28.71
C VAL A 58 -6.45 10.06 28.98
N LEU A 59 -6.74 9.23 27.97
CA LEU A 59 -7.45 7.95 28.14
C LEU A 59 -6.73 6.98 29.10
N HIS A 60 -5.41 7.10 29.24
CA HIS A 60 -4.61 6.27 30.15
C HIS A 60 -4.39 6.91 31.53
N TRP A 61 -4.91 8.11 31.79
CA TRP A 61 -4.83 8.71 33.11
C TRP A 61 -5.60 7.87 34.13
N ARG A 62 -4.93 7.53 35.23
CA ARG A 62 -5.54 6.76 36.34
C ARG A 62 -6.85 7.39 36.82
N THR A 63 -6.97 8.71 36.76
CA THR A 63 -8.17 9.45 37.16
C THR A 63 -9.38 9.16 36.28
N LEU A 64 -9.21 8.95 34.96
CA LEU A 64 -10.33 8.64 34.06
C LEU A 64 -10.93 7.25 34.29
N ARG A 65 -10.18 6.32 34.92
CA ARG A 65 -10.73 5.03 35.37
C ARG A 65 -11.81 5.19 36.45
N PHE A 66 -11.76 6.28 37.21
CA PHE A 66 -12.76 6.59 38.25
C PHE A 66 -13.98 7.35 37.72
N PHE A 67 -13.99 7.76 36.44
CA PHE A 67 -15.09 8.50 35.82
C PHE A 67 -15.48 7.89 34.46
N PRO A 68 -16.07 6.67 34.45
CA PRO A 68 -16.43 5.97 33.21
C PRO A 68 -17.42 6.74 32.32
N SER A 69 -18.29 7.56 32.91
CA SER A 69 -19.23 8.42 32.18
C SER A 69 -18.55 9.46 31.28
N ILE A 70 -17.32 9.88 31.61
CA ILE A 70 -16.53 10.78 30.75
C ILE A 70 -16.04 10.03 29.51
N LEU A 71 -15.63 8.76 29.66
CA LEU A 71 -15.19 7.92 28.55
C LEU A 71 -16.34 7.59 27.61
N GLU A 72 -17.52 7.31 28.16
CA GLU A 72 -18.74 7.09 27.38
C GLU A 72 -19.12 8.34 26.58
N ARG A 73 -19.19 9.52 27.22
CA ARG A 73 -19.47 10.77 26.50
C ARG A 73 -18.41 11.10 25.45
N TYR A 74 -17.16 10.76 25.71
CA TYR A 74 -16.08 10.96 24.76
C TYR A 74 -16.21 10.03 23.55
N SER A 75 -16.59 8.76 23.74
CA SER A 75 -16.76 7.82 22.63
C SER A 75 -17.88 8.23 21.68
N LEU A 76 -18.93 8.89 22.18
CA LEU A 76 -20.00 9.48 21.37
C LEU A 76 -19.51 10.59 20.42
N SER A 77 -18.32 11.16 20.64
CA SER A 77 -17.72 12.15 19.74
C SER A 77 -16.94 11.53 18.57
N PHE A 78 -16.76 10.20 18.56
CA PHE A 78 -16.05 9.52 17.49
C PHE A 78 -16.91 9.43 16.24
N ASN A 79 -16.27 9.61 15.08
CA ASN A 79 -16.89 9.35 13.80
C ASN A 79 -16.83 7.85 13.51
N VAL A 80 -17.77 7.11 14.07
CA VAL A 80 -17.96 5.67 13.85
C VAL A 80 -19.37 5.42 13.30
N PRO A 81 -19.57 4.38 12.48
CA PRO A 81 -20.88 4.05 11.95
C PRO A 81 -21.85 3.73 13.09
N SER A 82 -23.09 4.25 13.01
CA SER A 82 -24.12 3.99 14.03
C SER A 82 -24.76 2.60 13.89
N HIS A 83 -24.75 2.04 12.69
CA HIS A 83 -25.28 0.73 12.38
C HIS A 83 -24.63 0.17 11.10
N TYR A 84 -24.85 -1.13 10.85
CA TYR A 84 -24.55 -1.79 9.59
C TYR A 84 -25.84 -2.40 9.07
N SER A 85 -26.13 -2.20 7.79
CA SER A 85 -27.25 -2.88 7.12
C SER A 85 -26.90 -4.36 6.97
N ARG A 86 -27.87 -5.23 7.26
CA ARG A 86 -27.76 -6.64 6.90
C ARG A 86 -27.77 -6.76 5.37
N LEU A 87 -26.99 -7.69 4.84
CA LEU A 87 -26.95 -7.94 3.41
C LEU A 87 -27.86 -9.13 3.14
N ASP A 88 -29.03 -8.90 2.56
CA ASP A 88 -29.92 -10.00 2.22
C ASP A 88 -29.35 -10.78 1.02
N GLY A 89 -29.26 -12.10 1.14
CA GLY A 89 -28.82 -12.98 0.05
C GLY A 89 -28.38 -14.37 0.51
N GLU A 90 -28.45 -15.35 -0.39
CA GLU A 90 -27.87 -16.67 -0.13
C GLU A 90 -26.35 -16.61 -0.21
N HIS A 91 -25.68 -17.17 0.80
CA HIS A 91 -24.23 -17.30 0.84
C HIS A 91 -23.82 -18.69 0.37
N GLU A 92 -23.04 -18.75 -0.72
CA GLU A 92 -22.58 -20.02 -1.26
C GLU A 92 -21.14 -20.29 -0.83
N VAL A 93 -20.87 -21.51 -0.37
CA VAL A 93 -19.51 -21.98 -0.08
C VAL A 93 -19.12 -23.06 -1.08
N ARG A 94 -18.07 -22.81 -1.87
CA ARG A 94 -17.52 -23.75 -2.85
C ARG A 94 -16.15 -24.24 -2.40
N LYS A 95 -15.79 -25.46 -2.80
CA LYS A 95 -14.45 -26.02 -2.61
C LYS A 95 -13.82 -26.26 -3.98
N LEU A 96 -12.54 -25.97 -4.10
CA LEU A 96 -11.79 -26.10 -5.35
C LEU A 96 -10.40 -26.66 -5.07
N ASP A 97 -10.06 -27.76 -5.74
CA ASP A 97 -8.71 -28.34 -5.72
C ASP A 97 -8.00 -27.96 -7.02
N VAL A 98 -6.79 -27.40 -6.92
CA VAL A 98 -5.99 -26.94 -8.07
C VAL A 98 -4.51 -27.31 -7.93
N ASP A 99 -3.83 -27.49 -9.06
CA ASP A 99 -2.38 -27.66 -9.06
C ASP A 99 -1.66 -26.33 -8.78
N TRP A 100 -2.17 -25.23 -9.35
CA TRP A 100 -1.64 -23.88 -9.20
C TRP A 100 -2.74 -22.89 -8.83
N LEU A 101 -2.50 -22.14 -7.75
CA LEU A 101 -3.25 -20.93 -7.41
C LEU A 101 -2.34 -19.72 -7.60
N VAL A 102 -2.69 -18.82 -8.53
CA VAL A 102 -2.00 -17.55 -8.76
C VAL A 102 -2.79 -16.42 -8.12
N ILE A 103 -2.20 -15.72 -7.16
CA ILE A 103 -2.83 -14.63 -6.43
C ILE A 103 -2.34 -13.30 -7.01
N GLY A 104 -3.19 -12.63 -7.79
CA GLY A 104 -2.94 -11.31 -8.38
C GLY A 104 -2.89 -11.32 -9.92
N GLY A 105 -3.65 -10.41 -10.54
CA GLY A 105 -3.87 -10.32 -12.00
C GLY A 105 -3.03 -9.27 -12.72
N GLY A 106 -1.88 -8.91 -12.15
CA GLY A 106 -0.90 -8.01 -12.79
C GLY A 106 -0.02 -8.72 -13.83
N THR A 107 1.02 -8.02 -14.32
CA THR A 107 1.91 -8.54 -15.37
C THR A 107 2.48 -9.91 -15.03
N ALA A 108 3.07 -10.06 -13.85
CA ALA A 108 3.69 -11.32 -13.41
C ALA A 108 2.69 -12.47 -13.28
N GLY A 109 1.50 -12.21 -12.72
CA GLY A 109 0.50 -13.26 -12.47
C GLY A 109 -0.10 -13.79 -13.77
N LEU A 110 -0.43 -12.89 -14.70
CA LEU A 110 -0.90 -13.28 -16.04
C LEU A 110 0.19 -13.99 -16.85
N SER A 111 1.44 -13.51 -16.79
CA SER A 111 2.58 -14.18 -17.43
C SER A 111 2.82 -15.59 -16.89
N LEU A 112 2.63 -15.81 -15.59
CA LEU A 112 2.71 -17.14 -14.99
C LEU A 112 1.52 -18.02 -15.42
N LEU A 113 0.30 -17.51 -15.35
CA LEU A 113 -0.93 -18.25 -15.72
C LEU A 113 -0.83 -18.84 -17.13
N LYS A 114 -0.32 -18.05 -18.09
CA LYS A 114 -0.06 -18.49 -19.47
C LYS A 114 0.85 -19.72 -19.56
N ARG A 115 1.79 -19.89 -18.62
CA ARG A 115 2.80 -20.95 -18.64
C ARG A 115 2.39 -22.22 -17.91
N VAL A 116 1.82 -22.07 -16.71
CA VAL A 116 1.58 -23.21 -15.81
C VAL A 116 0.13 -23.72 -15.85
N GLY A 117 -0.80 -22.98 -16.45
CA GLY A 117 -2.22 -23.24 -16.29
C GLY A 117 -2.68 -23.03 -14.83
N GLY A 118 -3.82 -23.57 -14.44
CA GLY A 118 -4.36 -23.44 -13.08
C GLY A 118 -5.35 -22.29 -12.94
N VAL A 119 -5.48 -21.74 -11.73
CA VAL A 119 -6.50 -20.72 -11.42
C VAL A 119 -5.83 -19.44 -10.91
N LEU A 120 -6.21 -18.32 -11.52
CA LEU A 120 -5.81 -16.99 -11.10
C LEU A 120 -6.95 -16.31 -10.33
N VAL A 121 -6.63 -15.74 -9.17
CA VAL A 121 -7.55 -14.96 -8.37
C VAL A 121 -7.09 -13.51 -8.36
N ALA A 122 -7.96 -12.61 -8.80
CA ALA A 122 -7.65 -11.19 -8.79
C ALA A 122 -8.90 -10.33 -8.72
N ARG A 123 -8.77 -9.15 -8.10
CA ARG A 123 -9.83 -8.15 -8.06
C ARG A 123 -9.94 -7.36 -9.36
N ASP A 124 -8.79 -7.14 -9.98
CA ASP A 124 -8.60 -6.47 -11.24
C ASP A 124 -7.54 -7.22 -12.04
N VAL A 125 -7.75 -7.31 -13.34
CA VAL A 125 -6.78 -7.84 -14.30
C VAL A 125 -6.12 -6.70 -15.05
N LEU A 126 -4.91 -6.94 -15.55
CA LEU A 126 -4.05 -5.95 -16.21
C LEU A 126 -3.49 -4.90 -15.23
N GLY A 127 -4.32 -4.32 -14.36
CA GLY A 127 -3.89 -3.42 -13.29
C GLY A 127 -2.95 -2.32 -13.80
N GLU A 128 -1.70 -2.34 -13.33
CA GLU A 128 -0.67 -1.36 -13.74
C GLU A 128 -0.05 -1.62 -15.13
N ALA A 129 -0.38 -2.74 -15.79
CA ALA A 129 -0.02 -2.96 -17.18
C ALA A 129 -0.67 -1.93 -18.13
N ALA A 130 -1.72 -1.24 -17.68
CA ALA A 130 -2.38 -0.17 -18.42
C ALA A 130 -1.77 1.22 -18.17
N LEU A 131 -0.68 1.32 -17.39
CA LEU A 131 -0.02 2.62 -17.18
C LEU A 131 0.63 3.13 -18.47
N PRO A 132 0.73 4.46 -18.66
CA PRO A 132 1.16 5.05 -19.94
C PRO A 132 2.57 4.64 -20.40
N TRP A 133 3.45 4.29 -19.46
CA TRP A 133 4.81 3.86 -19.74
C TRP A 133 4.96 2.35 -19.96
N VAL A 134 3.88 1.57 -19.80
CA VAL A 134 3.89 0.16 -20.20
C VAL A 134 3.76 0.11 -21.71
N GLY A 135 4.77 -0.44 -22.38
CA GLY A 135 4.77 -0.56 -23.83
C GLY A 135 3.54 -1.32 -24.34
N LYS A 136 2.96 -0.82 -25.45
CA LYS A 136 1.81 -1.46 -26.11
C LYS A 136 1.97 -2.98 -26.36
N PRO A 137 3.16 -3.49 -26.78
CA PRO A 137 3.32 -4.92 -27.03
C PRO A 137 2.98 -5.80 -25.83
N LEU A 138 3.49 -5.45 -24.64
CA LEU A 138 3.23 -6.20 -23.42
C LEU A 138 1.75 -6.13 -23.03
N LEU A 139 1.12 -4.94 -23.13
CA LEU A 139 -0.29 -4.78 -22.81
C LEU A 139 -1.18 -5.64 -23.72
N GLU A 140 -0.93 -5.67 -25.03
CA GLU A 140 -1.70 -6.48 -25.97
C GLU A 140 -1.49 -7.99 -25.76
N GLU A 141 -0.26 -8.42 -25.44
CA GLU A 141 -0.01 -9.81 -25.05
C GLU A 141 -0.86 -10.20 -23.83
N LEU A 142 -0.85 -9.38 -22.78
CA LEU A 142 -1.58 -9.66 -21.55
C LEU A 142 -3.10 -9.65 -21.75
N LYS A 143 -3.62 -8.77 -22.61
CA LYS A 143 -5.03 -8.82 -23.04
C LYS A 143 -5.37 -10.13 -23.73
N GLY A 144 -4.46 -10.64 -24.57
CA GLY A 144 -4.57 -11.96 -25.19
C GLY A 144 -4.67 -13.07 -24.15
N VAL A 145 -3.84 -13.04 -23.10
CA VAL A 145 -3.90 -14.00 -21.99
C VAL A 145 -5.23 -13.93 -21.25
N VAL A 146 -5.69 -12.73 -20.88
CA VAL A 146 -6.99 -12.56 -20.20
C VAL A 146 -8.14 -13.16 -21.01
N LYS A 147 -8.13 -12.95 -22.34
CA LYS A 147 -9.14 -13.52 -23.23
C LYS A 147 -9.03 -15.04 -23.33
N GLN A 148 -7.82 -15.59 -23.46
CA GLN A 148 -7.59 -17.02 -23.61
C GLN A 148 -7.91 -17.81 -22.32
N PHE A 149 -7.67 -17.22 -21.15
CA PHE A 149 -7.79 -17.87 -19.85
C PHE A 149 -8.95 -17.35 -19.01
N SER A 150 -10.02 -16.81 -19.63
CA SER A 150 -11.16 -16.20 -18.91
C SER A 150 -11.77 -17.12 -17.87
N GLU A 151 -11.97 -18.40 -18.20
CA GLU A 151 -12.56 -19.42 -17.31
C GLU A 151 -11.63 -19.84 -16.16
N HIS A 152 -10.34 -19.52 -16.26
CA HIS A 152 -9.35 -19.77 -15.22
C HIS A 152 -9.16 -18.56 -14.30
N ILE A 153 -9.84 -17.44 -14.55
CA ILE A 153 -9.72 -16.21 -13.77
C ILE A 153 -10.95 -16.04 -12.89
N ILE A 154 -10.75 -16.19 -11.58
CA ILE A 154 -11.76 -15.87 -10.57
C ILE A 154 -11.61 -14.39 -10.20
N MET A 155 -12.59 -13.59 -10.61
CA MET A 155 -12.70 -12.19 -10.21
C MET A 155 -13.10 -12.10 -8.74
N GLY A 156 -12.13 -12.00 -7.84
CA GLY A 156 -12.35 -12.07 -6.40
C GLY A 156 -11.17 -11.57 -5.59
N GLU A 157 -11.32 -11.59 -4.27
CA GLU A 157 -10.28 -11.18 -3.32
C GLU A 157 -9.80 -12.36 -2.49
N TYR A 158 -8.49 -12.57 -2.47
CA TYR A 158 -7.86 -13.51 -1.54
C TYR A 158 -7.95 -12.97 -0.11
N LYS A 159 -8.61 -13.73 0.78
CA LYS A 159 -8.89 -13.36 2.16
C LYS A 159 -7.86 -13.90 3.15
N GLY A 160 -6.98 -14.78 2.71
CA GLY A 160 -5.93 -15.37 3.55
C GLY A 160 -6.06 -16.88 3.68
N ARG A 161 -5.16 -17.43 4.49
CA ARG A 161 -5.12 -18.83 4.88
C ARG A 161 -5.98 -19.06 6.12
N PHE A 162 -6.82 -20.06 6.06
CA PHE A 162 -7.64 -20.57 7.15
C PHE A 162 -7.31 -22.05 7.36
N ASP A 163 -7.89 -22.65 8.39
CA ASP A 163 -7.64 -24.07 8.71
C ASP A 163 -8.18 -24.99 7.59
N GLU A 164 -9.27 -24.60 6.93
CA GLU A 164 -9.91 -25.36 5.85
C GLU A 164 -9.19 -25.24 4.50
N GLY A 165 -8.39 -24.18 4.30
CA GLY A 165 -7.69 -23.91 3.06
C GLY A 165 -7.43 -22.42 2.80
N LEU A 166 -7.15 -22.10 1.53
CA LEU A 166 -6.94 -20.73 1.05
C LEU A 166 -8.27 -20.13 0.65
N VAL A 167 -8.70 -19.04 1.31
CA VAL A 167 -10.04 -18.50 1.13
C VAL A 167 -10.04 -17.34 0.14
N VAL A 168 -10.97 -17.39 -0.80
CA VAL A 168 -11.23 -16.37 -1.80
C VAL A 168 -12.70 -15.95 -1.71
N GLN A 169 -12.96 -14.65 -1.71
CA GLN A 169 -14.33 -14.12 -1.81
C GLN A 169 -14.58 -13.61 -3.23
N SER A 170 -15.61 -14.13 -3.88
CA SER A 170 -16.04 -13.72 -5.23
C SER A 170 -17.55 -13.42 -5.20
N GLY A 171 -17.92 -12.14 -5.21
CA GLY A 171 -19.32 -11.74 -4.99
C GLY A 171 -19.83 -12.23 -3.64
N SER A 172 -20.97 -12.93 -3.65
CA SER A 172 -21.56 -13.58 -2.46
C SER A 172 -20.98 -14.97 -2.17
N ALA A 173 -20.08 -15.49 -3.01
CA ALA A 173 -19.50 -16.82 -2.84
C ALA A 173 -18.18 -16.77 -2.06
N THR A 174 -18.01 -17.72 -1.15
CA THR A 174 -16.74 -18.05 -0.50
C THR A 174 -16.18 -19.31 -1.14
N ILE A 175 -14.99 -19.22 -1.73
CA ILE A 175 -14.31 -20.34 -2.37
C ILE A 175 -13.13 -20.75 -1.51
N VAL A 176 -13.16 -21.99 -1.01
CA VAL A 176 -12.06 -22.61 -0.26
C VAL A 176 -11.20 -23.38 -1.25
N VAL A 177 -9.99 -22.87 -1.49
CA VAL A 177 -9.05 -23.44 -2.45
C VAL A 177 -8.01 -24.28 -1.72
N ARG A 178 -7.78 -25.50 -2.22
CA ARG A 178 -6.63 -26.35 -1.89
C ARG A 178 -5.72 -26.37 -3.09
N ALA A 179 -4.52 -25.82 -2.93
CA ALA A 179 -3.57 -25.69 -4.02
C ALA A 179 -2.30 -26.48 -3.71
N LYS A 180 -1.77 -27.23 -4.69
CA LYS A 180 -0.45 -27.88 -4.55
C LYS A 180 0.68 -26.84 -4.55
N ASN A 181 0.56 -25.84 -5.42
CA ASN A 181 1.50 -24.73 -5.55
C ASN A 181 0.76 -23.39 -5.46
N VAL A 182 1.41 -22.40 -4.83
CA VAL A 182 0.84 -21.05 -4.68
C VAL A 182 1.82 -20.02 -5.21
N ALA A 183 1.35 -19.14 -6.10
CA ALA A 183 2.14 -18.02 -6.60
C ALA A 183 1.56 -16.70 -6.08
N PHE A 184 2.36 -15.95 -5.34
CA PHE A 184 2.07 -14.58 -4.93
C PHE A 184 2.54 -13.62 -6.02
N ALA A 185 1.60 -13.15 -6.82
CA ALA A 185 1.76 -12.07 -7.81
C ALA A 185 0.88 -10.86 -7.43
N ASN A 186 0.64 -10.69 -6.13
CA ASN A 186 -0.28 -9.70 -5.58
C ASN A 186 0.29 -8.28 -5.59
N GLY A 187 1.53 -8.10 -6.07
CA GLY A 187 2.16 -6.81 -6.32
C GLY A 187 2.64 -6.12 -5.05
N SER A 188 2.81 -4.81 -5.18
CA SER A 188 3.32 -3.91 -4.15
C SER A 188 2.43 -2.68 -4.00
N ARG A 189 2.72 -1.84 -3.02
CA ARG A 189 2.01 -0.58 -2.79
C ARG A 189 2.96 0.54 -2.37
N PHE A 190 2.49 1.77 -2.50
CA PHE A 190 3.20 2.93 -1.97
C PHE A 190 2.78 3.20 -0.53
N VAL A 191 3.74 3.17 0.38
CA VAL A 191 3.56 3.61 1.76
C VAL A 191 3.74 5.13 1.81
N PRO A 192 2.82 5.88 2.46
CA PRO A 192 2.94 7.32 2.55
C PRO A 192 4.15 7.73 3.41
N PRO A 193 4.89 8.79 3.03
CA PRO A 193 5.95 9.30 3.87
C PRO A 193 5.41 10.01 5.13
N LEU A 194 6.25 10.06 6.17
CA LEU A 194 6.01 10.79 7.40
C LEU A 194 6.55 12.22 7.29
N PHE A 195 5.63 13.17 7.43
CA PHE A 195 5.92 14.59 7.52
C PHE A 195 4.72 15.34 8.11
N PRO A 196 4.91 16.54 8.70
CA PRO A 196 3.79 17.34 9.17
C PRO A 196 2.83 17.72 8.02
N GLY A 197 1.55 17.45 8.21
CA GLY A 197 0.52 17.66 7.19
C GLY A 197 0.39 16.52 6.17
N ASN A 198 1.06 15.38 6.38
CA ASN A 198 0.96 14.21 5.48
C ASN A 198 -0.45 13.66 5.32
N ASP A 199 -1.38 14.13 6.14
CA ASP A 199 -2.75 13.71 6.32
C ASP A 199 -3.78 14.61 5.60
N LEU A 200 -3.32 15.69 5.00
CA LEU A 200 -4.17 16.63 4.28
C LEU A 200 -4.72 16.05 2.96
N PRO A 201 -5.99 16.30 2.61
CA PRO A 201 -6.50 16.02 1.28
C PRO A 201 -5.63 16.69 0.20
N GLY A 202 -5.30 15.93 -0.84
CA GLY A 202 -4.32 16.33 -1.87
C GLY A 202 -2.97 15.64 -1.72
N VAL A 203 -2.69 14.99 -0.59
CA VAL A 203 -1.60 14.01 -0.48
C VAL A 203 -2.10 12.66 -1.01
N ALA A 204 -1.46 12.11 -2.05
CA ALA A 204 -1.92 10.89 -2.72
C ALA A 204 -0.75 10.09 -3.31
N SER A 205 -0.94 8.79 -3.52
CA SER A 205 0.05 7.93 -4.17
C SER A 205 0.17 8.26 -5.66
N VAL A 206 1.32 7.96 -6.25
CA VAL A 206 1.52 7.98 -7.70
C VAL A 206 0.46 7.12 -8.42
N ARG A 207 0.10 5.96 -7.86
CA ARG A 207 -0.92 5.09 -8.43
C ARG A 207 -2.29 5.78 -8.52
N LEU A 208 -2.72 6.47 -7.45
CA LEU A 208 -3.97 7.22 -7.47
C LEU A 208 -3.92 8.39 -8.46
N TYR A 209 -2.80 9.12 -8.45
CA TYR A 209 -2.57 10.21 -9.39
C TYR A 209 -2.72 9.79 -10.85
N LEU A 210 -2.16 8.65 -11.24
CA LEU A 210 -2.25 8.16 -12.62
C LEU A 210 -3.67 7.70 -12.99
N LYS A 211 -4.41 7.13 -12.04
CA LYS A 211 -5.79 6.66 -12.27
C LYS A 211 -6.81 7.79 -12.29
N ALA A 212 -6.55 8.88 -11.57
CA ALA A 212 -7.49 9.98 -11.38
C ALA A 212 -6.79 11.35 -11.49
N LYS A 213 -6.01 11.53 -12.56
CA LYS A 213 -5.14 12.70 -12.79
C LYS A 213 -5.91 14.02 -12.66
N GLU A 214 -7.18 14.04 -13.05
CA GLU A 214 -8.05 15.21 -13.01
C GLU A 214 -8.41 15.67 -11.59
N TRP A 215 -8.17 14.85 -10.56
CA TRP A 215 -8.39 15.22 -9.15
C TRP A 215 -7.24 16.09 -8.62
N PHE A 216 -6.09 16.05 -9.28
CA PHE A 216 -4.84 16.64 -8.81
C PHE A 216 -4.42 17.79 -9.72
N LYS A 217 -4.35 18.99 -9.14
CA LYS A 217 -3.86 20.19 -9.82
C LYS A 217 -2.51 20.57 -9.23
N ASN A 218 -1.64 21.14 -10.06
CA ASN A 218 -0.31 21.64 -9.68
C ASN A 218 0.42 20.68 -8.73
N PRO A 219 0.68 19.43 -9.16
CA PRO A 219 1.29 18.42 -8.30
C PRO A 219 2.77 18.75 -8.03
N LEU A 220 3.16 18.63 -6.76
CA LEU A 220 4.56 18.42 -6.39
C LEU A 220 4.76 16.93 -6.13
N PHE A 221 5.87 16.37 -6.59
CA PHE A 221 6.13 14.94 -6.43
C PHE A 221 7.13 14.69 -5.30
N VAL A 222 6.96 13.61 -4.55
CA VAL A 222 7.88 13.18 -3.50
C VAL A 222 8.15 11.68 -3.57
N GLY A 223 9.42 11.28 -3.60
CA GLY A 223 9.76 9.87 -3.57
C GLY A 223 11.18 9.59 -4.01
N SER A 224 11.53 8.30 -3.96
CA SER A 224 12.90 7.82 -4.13
C SER A 224 12.99 6.70 -5.17
N SER A 225 11.92 6.47 -5.94
CA SER A 225 11.82 5.38 -6.91
C SER A 225 11.49 5.87 -8.32
N ASP A 226 11.73 5.03 -9.31
CA ASP A 226 11.45 5.33 -10.72
C ASP A 226 10.00 5.70 -10.99
N ASP A 227 9.04 5.13 -10.24
CA ASP A 227 7.62 5.46 -10.39
C ASP A 227 7.32 6.96 -10.21
N VAL A 228 8.01 7.62 -9.27
CA VAL A 228 7.77 9.05 -9.04
C VAL A 228 8.38 9.92 -10.13
N LEU A 229 9.53 9.53 -10.68
CA LEU A 229 10.16 10.20 -11.82
C LEU A 229 9.30 10.05 -13.06
N ARG A 230 8.88 8.82 -13.40
CA ARG A 230 7.99 8.54 -14.54
C ARG A 230 6.70 9.34 -14.45
N ALA A 231 6.09 9.43 -13.27
CA ALA A 231 4.88 10.23 -13.06
C ALA A 231 5.12 11.73 -13.25
N ALA A 232 6.25 12.26 -12.75
CA ALA A 232 6.62 13.67 -12.92
C ALA A 232 6.92 14.02 -14.38
N SER A 233 7.58 13.12 -15.12
CA SER A 233 7.90 13.30 -16.54
C SER A 233 6.65 13.44 -17.43
N LEU A 234 5.48 12.95 -17.00
CA LEU A 234 4.22 13.11 -17.76
C LEU A 234 3.67 14.54 -17.76
N VAL A 235 4.15 15.42 -16.87
CA VAL A 235 3.65 16.80 -16.73
C VAL A 235 4.76 17.84 -16.65
N GLY A 236 6.01 17.41 -16.48
CA GLY A 236 7.10 18.29 -16.05
C GLY A 236 6.90 18.73 -14.60
N GLY A 237 7.97 18.90 -13.84
CA GLY A 237 7.84 19.35 -12.46
C GLY A 237 9.05 19.07 -11.58
N LYS A 238 8.79 19.10 -10.27
CA LYS A 238 9.79 18.90 -9.23
C LYS A 238 9.53 17.59 -8.51
N VAL A 239 10.59 16.81 -8.29
CA VAL A 239 10.59 15.59 -7.50
C VAL A 239 11.48 15.78 -6.28
N ILE A 240 10.86 15.78 -5.11
CA ILE A 240 11.54 15.86 -3.82
C ILE A 240 11.91 14.44 -3.38
N HIS A 241 13.16 14.20 -3.01
CA HIS A 241 13.56 12.91 -2.44
C HIS A 241 14.28 13.09 -1.12
N ARG A 242 14.28 12.05 -0.28
CA ARG A 242 15.03 12.08 0.98
C ARG A 242 16.52 12.06 0.67
N ARG A 243 17.27 13.03 1.23
CA ARG A 243 18.73 13.09 1.10
C ARG A 243 19.37 11.78 1.58
N GLY A 244 20.23 11.19 0.75
CA GLY A 244 20.90 9.92 1.03
C GLY A 244 20.05 8.66 0.75
N ALA A 245 18.82 8.81 0.24
CA ALA A 245 17.94 7.70 -0.09
C ALA A 245 17.28 7.95 -1.45
N ALA A 246 18.07 7.94 -2.52
CA ALA A 246 17.60 7.99 -3.91
C ALA A 246 17.89 6.64 -4.57
N PHE A 247 16.86 6.01 -5.13
CA PHE A 247 16.94 4.68 -5.75
C PHE A 247 16.43 4.73 -7.19
N PHE A 248 16.85 5.76 -7.91
CA PHE A 248 16.48 5.95 -9.30
C PHE A 248 17.40 5.16 -10.22
N SER A 249 16.84 4.46 -11.20
CA SER A 249 17.63 3.84 -12.26
C SER A 249 18.24 4.92 -13.16
N ARG A 250 19.44 4.62 -13.70
CA ARG A 250 20.15 5.53 -14.60
C ARG A 250 19.28 5.93 -15.79
N ARG A 251 18.61 4.94 -16.39
CA ARG A 251 17.73 5.14 -17.54
C ARG A 251 16.61 6.14 -17.23
N VAL A 252 15.87 5.94 -16.14
CA VAL A 252 14.73 6.80 -15.80
C VAL A 252 15.19 8.20 -15.38
N LEU A 253 16.37 8.33 -14.77
CA LEU A 253 16.99 9.64 -14.50
C LEU A 253 17.27 10.42 -15.77
N GLU A 254 17.92 9.80 -16.76
CA GLU A 254 18.25 10.43 -18.05
C GLU A 254 16.97 10.84 -18.81
N GLU A 255 15.95 9.98 -18.81
CA GLU A 255 14.63 10.27 -19.37
C GLU A 255 13.96 11.48 -18.67
N ALA A 256 13.98 11.52 -17.33
CA ALA A 256 13.38 12.61 -16.55
C ALA A 256 14.11 13.96 -16.76
N GLN A 257 15.45 13.94 -16.85
CA GLN A 257 16.25 15.13 -17.13
C GLN A 257 15.96 15.71 -18.52
N THR A 258 15.77 14.85 -19.53
CA THR A 258 15.44 15.27 -20.90
C THR A 258 14.12 16.04 -20.96
N VAL A 259 13.16 15.69 -20.10
CA VAL A 259 11.85 16.37 -20.00
C VAL A 259 11.88 17.56 -19.01
N GLY A 260 13.04 17.85 -18.41
CA GLY A 260 13.22 18.98 -17.51
C GLY A 260 12.64 18.77 -16.11
N VAL A 261 12.56 17.52 -15.64
CA VAL A 261 12.18 17.24 -14.24
C VAL A 261 13.32 17.67 -13.31
N GLU A 262 13.01 18.54 -12.36
CA GLU A 262 13.96 19.01 -11.35
C GLU A 262 13.94 18.06 -10.14
N ILE A 263 15.09 17.50 -9.77
CA ILE A 263 15.22 16.55 -8.66
C ILE A 263 15.88 17.26 -7.48
N ILE A 264 15.18 17.33 -6.35
CA ILE A 264 15.58 18.13 -5.19
C ILE A 264 15.81 17.22 -3.97
N PRO A 265 17.05 17.11 -3.46
CA PRO A 265 17.33 16.37 -2.22
C PRO A 265 16.90 17.19 -1.00
N ALA A 266 16.03 16.62 -0.17
CA ALA A 266 15.47 17.28 1.00
C ALA A 266 15.74 16.53 2.30
N GLN A 267 15.89 17.28 3.40
CA GLN A 267 15.87 16.70 4.75
C GLN A 267 14.49 16.78 5.40
N SER A 268 13.73 17.83 5.09
CA SER A 268 12.46 18.13 5.73
C SER A 268 11.39 18.46 4.71
N LEU A 269 10.16 18.07 5.04
CA LEU A 269 8.99 18.28 4.23
C LEU A 269 7.83 18.68 5.14
N ARG A 270 6.96 19.57 4.66
CA ARG A 270 5.70 19.91 5.33
C ARG A 270 4.64 20.26 4.32
N ALA A 271 3.48 19.61 4.39
CA ALA A 271 2.32 20.05 3.65
C ALA A 271 1.54 21.09 4.47
N LEU A 272 1.17 22.19 3.82
CA LEU A 272 0.48 23.32 4.43
C LEU A 272 -0.92 23.44 3.83
N GLY A 273 -1.88 23.73 4.70
CA GLY A 273 -3.27 23.94 4.32
C GLY A 273 -4.24 23.70 5.47
N ARG A 274 -5.48 24.20 5.33
CA ARG A 274 -6.53 24.04 6.36
C ARG A 274 -7.42 22.83 6.08
N THR A 275 -7.94 22.73 4.86
CA THR A 275 -8.86 21.67 4.44
C THR A 275 -8.29 20.75 3.35
N ARG A 276 -7.24 21.21 2.66
CA ARG A 276 -6.50 20.52 1.62
C ARG A 276 -5.11 21.13 1.51
N VAL A 277 -4.19 20.46 0.82
CA VAL A 277 -2.89 21.02 0.46
C VAL A 277 -3.08 22.29 -0.38
N SER A 278 -2.37 23.36 0.00
CA SER A 278 -2.29 24.63 -0.73
C SER A 278 -0.86 25.11 -0.98
N SER A 279 0.10 24.54 -0.24
CA SER A 279 1.53 24.73 -0.46
C SER A 279 2.31 23.61 0.23
N VAL A 280 3.54 23.42 -0.19
CA VAL A 280 4.47 22.46 0.40
C VAL A 280 5.77 23.18 0.72
N GLU A 281 6.27 23.01 1.93
CA GLU A 281 7.54 23.56 2.39
C GLU A 281 8.59 22.44 2.41
N VAL A 282 9.74 22.68 1.76
CA VAL A 282 10.86 21.76 1.64
C VAL A 282 12.10 22.48 2.14
N ASP A 283 12.73 22.00 3.22
CA ASP A 283 13.90 22.64 3.83
C ASP A 283 13.73 24.15 4.06
N GLY A 284 12.53 24.56 4.50
CA GLY A 284 12.16 25.96 4.76
C GLY A 284 11.74 26.76 3.51
N VAL A 285 11.93 26.23 2.31
CA VAL A 285 11.51 26.86 1.05
C VAL A 285 10.08 26.46 0.70
N LYS A 286 9.23 27.45 0.45
CA LYS A 286 7.80 27.23 0.18
C LYS A 286 7.49 27.16 -1.31
N PHE A 287 6.87 26.07 -1.73
CA PHE A 287 6.37 25.82 -3.08
C PHE A 287 4.85 25.92 -3.10
N LYS A 288 4.30 26.58 -4.12
CA LYS A 288 2.86 26.55 -4.39
C LYS A 288 2.50 25.23 -5.05
N ALA A 289 1.62 24.47 -4.41
CA ALA A 289 1.14 23.18 -4.91
C ALA A 289 -0.22 22.87 -4.29
N ASP A 290 -1.16 22.33 -5.08
CA ASP A 290 -2.50 21.95 -4.60
C ASP A 290 -2.61 20.45 -4.28
N SER A 291 -1.53 19.71 -4.57
CA SER A 291 -1.38 18.28 -4.31
C SER A 291 0.10 17.90 -4.12
N LEU A 292 0.33 16.86 -3.33
CA LEU A 292 1.64 16.27 -3.08
C LEU A 292 1.55 14.77 -3.38
N ILE A 293 2.17 14.35 -4.48
CA ILE A 293 2.05 13.00 -5.02
C ILE A 293 3.25 12.16 -4.60
N TYR A 294 3.03 11.08 -3.85
CA TYR A 294 4.10 10.27 -3.29
C TYR A 294 4.33 8.95 -4.04
N GLY A 295 5.60 8.64 -4.30
CA GLY A 295 6.08 7.38 -4.87
C GLY A 295 7.43 7.03 -4.26
N VAL A 296 7.45 6.78 -2.94
CA VAL A 296 8.69 6.63 -2.16
C VAL A 296 9.48 5.42 -2.62
N VAL A 297 9.04 4.22 -2.24
CA VAL A 297 9.49 2.92 -2.74
C VAL A 297 8.27 2.01 -2.74
N ARG A 298 8.25 1.00 -3.61
CA ARG A 298 7.22 -0.04 -3.62
C ARG A 298 7.47 -1.04 -2.51
N GLN A 299 6.61 -1.03 -1.52
CA GLN A 299 6.57 -2.04 -0.47
C GLN A 299 5.75 -3.24 -0.96
N PRO A 300 6.31 -4.46 -1.04
CA PRO A 300 5.53 -5.67 -1.29
C PRO A 300 4.28 -5.75 -0.41
N ARG A 301 3.18 -6.24 -0.99
CA ARG A 301 1.95 -6.55 -0.24
C ARG A 301 2.15 -7.80 0.60
N LEU A 302 2.86 -7.62 1.71
CA LEU A 302 3.40 -8.69 2.54
C LEU A 302 2.31 -9.47 3.29
N GLU A 303 1.10 -8.93 3.42
CA GLU A 303 0.00 -9.53 4.18
C GLU A 303 -0.26 -10.97 3.74
N ALA A 304 -0.41 -11.20 2.44
CA ALA A 304 -0.73 -12.51 1.89
C ALA A 304 0.39 -13.55 2.08
N PRO A 305 1.65 -13.30 1.67
CA PRO A 305 2.73 -14.24 1.89
C PRO A 305 3.03 -14.46 3.38
N ALA A 306 3.01 -13.42 4.22
CA ALA A 306 3.25 -13.58 5.66
C ALA A 306 2.13 -14.37 6.36
N ASN A 307 0.87 -14.11 6.01
CA ASN A 307 -0.28 -14.88 6.52
C ASN A 307 -0.26 -16.34 6.06
N PHE A 308 0.29 -16.61 4.87
CA PHE A 308 0.51 -17.98 4.38
C PHE A 308 1.59 -18.72 5.20
N GLY A 309 2.46 -17.98 5.89
CA GLY A 309 3.54 -18.50 6.73
C GLY A 309 4.95 -18.21 6.21
N LEU A 310 5.10 -17.40 5.16
CA LEU A 310 6.41 -17.03 4.65
C LEU A 310 7.07 -15.99 5.55
N SER A 311 8.31 -16.25 5.93
CA SER A 311 9.17 -15.28 6.60
C SER A 311 9.60 -14.18 5.63
N TYR A 312 10.11 -13.08 6.18
CA TYR A 312 10.55 -11.92 5.40
C TYR A 312 11.81 -11.30 6.02
N THR A 313 12.54 -10.56 5.18
CA THR A 313 13.76 -9.84 5.54
C THR A 313 13.53 -8.35 5.38
N PHE A 314 13.97 -7.57 6.37
CA PHE A 314 14.06 -6.13 6.25
C PHE A 314 15.29 -5.74 5.44
N TYR A 315 15.07 -5.16 4.27
CA TYR A 315 16.12 -4.69 3.37
C TYR A 315 16.44 -3.22 3.66
N SER A 316 17.47 -3.00 4.47
CA SER A 316 17.83 -1.70 5.06
C SER A 316 18.32 -0.65 4.04
N LYS A 317 18.70 -1.05 2.82
CA LYS A 317 19.08 -0.11 1.76
C LYS A 317 17.89 0.67 1.19
N THR A 318 16.69 0.09 1.16
CA THR A 318 15.47 0.78 0.66
C THR A 318 14.34 0.82 1.69
N HIS A 319 14.57 0.25 2.88
CA HIS A 319 13.62 0.17 3.98
C HIS A 319 12.33 -0.58 3.62
N VAL A 320 12.46 -1.62 2.81
CA VAL A 320 11.34 -2.48 2.42
C VAL A 320 11.43 -3.84 3.12
N TYR A 321 10.27 -4.42 3.41
CA TYR A 321 10.18 -5.79 3.93
C TYR A 321 9.90 -6.73 2.76
N LEU A 322 10.87 -7.58 2.43
CA LEU A 322 10.81 -8.53 1.33
C LEU A 322 10.50 -9.91 1.89
N PRO A 323 9.41 -10.59 1.46
CA PRO A 323 9.24 -11.98 1.82
C PRO A 323 10.39 -12.81 1.27
N ASN A 324 10.84 -13.83 1.99
CA ASN A 324 12.06 -14.57 1.66
C ASN A 324 11.84 -15.39 0.38
N HIS A 325 12.79 -15.32 -0.56
CA HIS A 325 12.80 -16.06 -1.82
C HIS A 325 14.21 -16.08 -2.42
N ASP A 326 14.46 -17.02 -3.34
CA ASP A 326 15.67 -17.03 -4.17
C ASP A 326 15.59 -16.04 -5.35
N LEU A 327 16.64 -15.96 -6.17
CA LEU A 327 16.71 -15.05 -7.31
C LEU A 327 15.55 -15.21 -8.30
N VAL A 328 15.00 -16.42 -8.46
CA VAL A 328 13.89 -16.69 -9.40
C VAL A 328 12.53 -16.68 -8.71
N GLY A 329 12.47 -16.37 -7.41
CA GLY A 329 11.23 -16.17 -6.67
C GLY A 329 10.73 -17.40 -5.91
N ARG A 330 11.52 -18.47 -5.79
CA ARG A 330 11.10 -19.70 -5.11
C ARG A 330 11.28 -19.60 -3.59
N ASN A 331 10.31 -20.16 -2.87
CA ASN A 331 10.39 -20.46 -1.43
C ASN A 331 9.55 -21.71 -1.14
N GLY A 332 10.20 -22.88 -1.05
CA GLY A 332 9.50 -24.16 -0.93
C GLY A 332 8.49 -24.35 -2.08
N ASN A 333 7.24 -24.66 -1.74
CA ASN A 333 6.15 -24.84 -2.71
C ASN A 333 5.44 -23.52 -3.09
N SER A 334 6.06 -22.38 -2.80
CA SER A 334 5.53 -21.05 -3.13
C SER A 334 6.43 -20.31 -4.11
N LEU A 335 5.81 -19.51 -4.99
CA LEU A 335 6.48 -18.57 -5.88
C LEU A 335 6.11 -17.13 -5.54
N LEU A 336 7.07 -16.24 -5.57
CA LEU A 336 6.92 -14.81 -5.33
C LEU A 336 7.35 -14.09 -6.60
N LEU A 337 6.43 -13.35 -7.23
CA LEU A 337 6.64 -12.78 -8.55
C LEU A 337 6.33 -11.29 -8.60
N GLY A 338 7.00 -10.57 -9.50
CA GLY A 338 6.82 -9.14 -9.72
C GLY A 338 6.89 -8.31 -8.43
N GLY A 339 5.93 -7.40 -8.24
CA GLY A 339 5.89 -6.52 -7.07
C GLY A 339 5.78 -7.23 -5.71
N ALA A 340 5.35 -8.50 -5.66
CA ALA A 340 5.32 -9.27 -4.41
C ALA A 340 6.72 -9.52 -3.82
N ARG A 341 7.76 -9.33 -4.64
CA ARG A 341 9.18 -9.41 -4.27
C ARG A 341 9.95 -8.12 -4.52
N GLY A 342 9.24 -6.99 -4.61
CA GLY A 342 9.85 -5.66 -4.69
C GLY A 342 10.14 -5.16 -6.10
N ILE A 343 9.87 -5.94 -7.16
CA ILE A 343 10.06 -5.48 -8.54
C ILE A 343 9.01 -4.40 -8.87
N SER A 344 9.47 -3.23 -9.33
CA SER A 344 8.62 -2.10 -9.72
C SER A 344 8.34 -2.06 -11.21
N ASP A 345 9.32 -2.45 -12.03
CA ASP A 345 9.24 -2.37 -13.47
C ASP A 345 8.27 -3.42 -14.05
N PRO A 346 7.27 -3.02 -14.86
CA PRO A 346 6.26 -3.94 -15.40
C PRO A 346 6.83 -5.04 -16.31
N ILE A 347 7.89 -4.74 -17.08
CA ILE A 347 8.56 -5.68 -17.99
C ILE A 347 9.38 -6.67 -17.16
N THR A 348 10.22 -6.17 -16.25
CA THR A 348 10.97 -7.01 -15.30
C THR A 348 10.02 -7.90 -14.48
N SER A 349 8.85 -7.38 -14.11
CA SER A 349 7.80 -8.13 -13.42
C SER A 349 7.23 -9.26 -14.28
N ALA A 350 6.96 -9.05 -15.57
CA ALA A 350 6.56 -10.12 -16.49
C ALA A 350 7.67 -11.18 -16.65
N LEU A 351 8.91 -10.73 -16.86
CA LEU A 351 10.10 -11.58 -16.98
C LEU A 351 10.33 -12.45 -15.74
N SER A 352 9.96 -11.98 -14.54
CA SER A 352 10.10 -12.76 -13.30
C SER A 352 9.31 -14.09 -13.33
N ALA A 353 8.18 -14.14 -14.04
CA ALA A 353 7.42 -15.37 -14.24
C ALA A 353 8.13 -16.34 -15.19
N HIS A 354 8.85 -15.81 -16.19
CA HIS A 354 9.66 -16.62 -17.11
C HIS A 354 10.89 -17.19 -16.40
N ALA A 355 11.56 -16.39 -15.59
CA ALA A 355 12.70 -16.83 -14.78
C ALA A 355 12.33 -17.94 -13.79
N ALA A 356 11.17 -17.86 -13.15
CA ALA A 356 10.67 -18.91 -12.26
C ALA A 356 10.53 -20.27 -12.98
N MET A 357 10.31 -20.24 -14.30
CA MET A 357 10.14 -21.41 -15.17
C MET A 357 11.41 -21.81 -15.94
N GLY A 358 12.55 -21.13 -15.71
CA GLY A 358 13.85 -21.50 -16.27
C GLY A 358 14.49 -20.45 -17.19
N ASP A 359 13.75 -19.46 -17.67
CA ASP A 359 14.27 -18.44 -18.59
C ASP A 359 14.85 -17.24 -17.83
N ILE A 360 16.09 -17.37 -17.34
CA ILE A 360 16.67 -16.46 -16.33
C ILE A 360 17.40 -15.25 -16.95
N ASP A 361 18.05 -15.41 -18.11
CA ASP A 361 19.03 -14.42 -18.60
C ASP A 361 18.42 -13.04 -18.85
N GLN A 362 17.29 -12.98 -19.57
CA GLN A 362 16.58 -11.72 -19.84
C GLN A 362 16.11 -11.05 -18.54
N PHE A 363 15.70 -11.84 -17.55
CA PHE A 363 15.26 -11.32 -16.27
C PHE A 363 16.40 -10.68 -15.49
N VAL A 364 17.57 -11.32 -15.44
CA VAL A 364 18.75 -10.78 -14.75
C VAL A 364 19.26 -9.51 -15.42
N GLU A 365 19.23 -9.44 -16.75
CA GLU A 365 19.62 -8.22 -17.46
C GLU A 365 18.64 -7.08 -17.17
N SER A 366 17.33 -7.33 -17.27
CA SER A 366 16.30 -6.35 -16.95
C SER A 366 16.40 -5.84 -15.50
N LEU A 367 16.70 -6.73 -14.53
CA LEU A 367 16.96 -6.34 -13.14
C LEU A 367 18.18 -5.40 -13.03
N ARG A 368 19.25 -5.64 -13.79
CA ARG A 368 20.45 -4.81 -13.77
C ARG A 368 20.16 -3.38 -14.24
N GLU A 369 19.35 -3.25 -15.28
CA GLU A 369 19.00 -1.96 -15.87
C GLU A 369 18.01 -1.16 -15.03
N THR A 370 17.00 -1.84 -14.46
CA THR A 370 15.82 -1.17 -13.86
C THR A 370 15.74 -1.27 -12.34
N GLU A 371 16.37 -2.29 -11.73
CA GLU A 371 16.18 -2.64 -10.32
C GLU A 371 17.51 -3.03 -9.65
N SER A 372 18.60 -2.31 -9.96
CA SER A 372 19.95 -2.66 -9.53
C SER A 372 20.07 -2.85 -8.01
N TYR A 373 19.27 -2.13 -7.21
CA TYR A 373 19.21 -2.30 -5.77
C TYR A 373 18.70 -3.70 -5.35
N LEU A 374 17.79 -4.34 -6.10
CA LEU A 374 17.36 -5.71 -5.80
C LEU A 374 18.49 -6.73 -6.05
N LEU A 375 19.38 -6.49 -7.00
CA LEU A 375 20.55 -7.36 -7.20
C LEU A 375 21.48 -7.34 -5.99
N ASP A 376 21.64 -6.20 -5.34
CA ASP A 376 22.41 -6.08 -4.10
C ASP A 376 21.79 -6.93 -2.98
N TYR A 377 20.45 -6.92 -2.87
CA TYR A 377 19.72 -7.81 -1.95
C TYR A 377 20.02 -9.28 -2.22
N TYR A 378 19.93 -9.73 -3.47
CA TYR A 378 20.21 -11.13 -3.81
C TYR A 378 21.68 -11.53 -3.61
N ARG A 379 22.61 -10.58 -3.71
CA ARG A 379 24.04 -10.80 -3.47
C ARG A 379 24.43 -10.79 -1.99
N GLY A 380 23.52 -10.40 -1.08
CA GLY A 380 23.87 -10.27 0.33
C GLY A 380 24.78 -9.07 0.63
N ASN A 381 24.95 -8.13 -0.32
CA ASN A 381 25.92 -7.05 -0.21
C ASN A 381 25.25 -5.69 -0.42
N TRP A 382 24.87 -5.04 0.68
CA TRP A 382 24.29 -3.70 0.63
C TRP A 382 24.64 -2.89 1.88
N GLU A 383 24.69 -1.57 1.69
CA GLU A 383 24.79 -0.61 2.78
C GLU A 383 23.40 -0.10 3.17
N SER A 384 23.19 0.19 4.45
CA SER A 384 21.95 0.79 4.93
C SER A 384 21.85 2.24 4.45
N SER A 385 20.67 2.64 3.97
CA SER A 385 20.38 4.05 3.71
C SER A 385 19.64 4.68 4.90
N PRO A 386 19.50 6.01 4.97
CA PRO A 386 18.43 6.65 5.73
C PRO A 386 17.06 6.18 5.23
N SER A 387 16.04 6.17 6.10
CA SER A 387 14.69 5.81 5.69
C SER A 387 14.16 6.78 4.63
N PRO A 388 13.73 6.31 3.44
CA PRO A 388 13.16 7.17 2.40
C PRO A 388 11.77 7.70 2.78
N TYR A 389 11.14 7.13 3.81
CA TYR A 389 9.81 7.52 4.27
C TYR A 389 9.83 8.68 5.26
N ILE A 390 10.96 8.99 5.91
CA ILE A 390 11.00 9.92 7.05
C ILE A 390 11.58 11.27 6.63
N PHE A 391 10.70 12.28 6.51
CA PHE A 391 11.06 13.68 6.26
C PHE A 391 10.89 14.57 7.51
N GLY A 392 10.77 13.97 8.70
CA GLY A 392 10.67 14.69 9.96
C GLY A 392 10.05 13.86 11.08
N VAL A 393 10.06 14.43 12.28
CA VAL A 393 9.56 13.82 13.53
C VAL A 393 8.15 14.30 13.89
N ARG A 394 7.31 14.52 12.88
CA ARG A 394 5.90 14.94 13.03
C ARG A 394 5.05 14.36 11.92
N GLY A 395 3.75 14.24 12.16
CA GLY A 395 2.78 13.76 11.17
C GLY A 395 2.03 12.52 11.65
N TYR A 396 1.16 11.97 10.79
CA TYR A 396 0.36 10.79 11.11
C TYR A 396 1.09 9.53 10.69
N ILE A 397 1.16 8.57 11.62
CA ILE A 397 1.62 7.20 11.36
C ILE A 397 0.44 6.30 10.99
N CYS A 398 -0.66 6.36 11.74
CA CYS A 398 -1.87 5.59 11.45
C CYS A 398 -3.08 6.51 11.37
N GLU A 399 -3.62 6.69 10.17
CA GLU A 399 -4.75 7.58 9.95
C GLU A 399 -6.08 7.01 10.47
N CYS A 400 -6.29 5.69 10.31
CA CYS A 400 -7.53 5.04 10.79
C CYS A 400 -7.74 5.24 12.28
N GLU A 401 -6.66 5.23 13.07
CA GLU A 401 -6.68 5.37 14.52
C GLU A 401 -6.22 6.75 15.02
N ASP A 402 -5.99 7.68 14.08
CA ASP A 402 -5.55 9.05 14.33
C ASP A 402 -4.27 9.16 15.19
N LEU A 403 -3.31 8.26 14.98
CA LEU A 403 -2.05 8.22 15.72
C LEU A 403 -0.94 8.98 14.99
N THR A 404 -0.28 9.86 15.73
CA THR A 404 0.84 10.68 15.25
C THR A 404 2.20 10.09 15.61
N TYR A 405 3.27 10.64 15.03
CA TYR A 405 4.64 10.33 15.44
C TYR A 405 4.83 10.59 16.93
N GLU A 406 4.32 11.71 17.44
CA GLU A 406 4.46 12.10 18.83
C GLU A 406 3.81 11.06 19.77
N ASP A 407 2.63 10.53 19.41
CA ASP A 407 1.98 9.47 20.18
C ASP A 407 2.83 8.18 20.22
N VAL A 408 3.45 7.82 19.10
CA VAL A 408 4.31 6.63 18.99
C VAL A 408 5.64 6.82 19.73
N ALA A 409 6.28 7.97 19.57
CA ALA A 409 7.56 8.29 20.19
C ALA A 409 7.50 8.22 21.72
N GLU A 410 6.36 8.55 22.33
CA GLU A 410 6.14 8.39 23.78
C GLU A 410 6.23 6.94 24.26
N TYR A 411 6.01 5.96 23.37
CA TYR A 411 6.02 4.52 23.69
C TYR A 411 7.21 3.77 23.09
N MET A 412 8.08 4.45 22.34
CA MET A 412 9.33 3.91 21.80
C MET A 412 10.43 3.94 22.87
N ARG A 413 10.43 2.95 23.78
CA ARG A 413 11.57 2.71 24.69
C ARG A 413 12.57 1.74 24.04
N ALA A 414 13.79 1.67 24.56
CA ALA A 414 14.86 0.83 23.99
C ALA A 414 14.46 -0.63 23.73
N ASP A 415 13.63 -1.22 24.60
CA ASP A 415 13.17 -2.62 24.49
C ASP A 415 11.76 -2.78 23.90
N SER A 416 11.19 -1.72 23.32
CA SER A 416 9.82 -1.77 22.79
C SER A 416 9.82 -2.32 21.36
N ASP A 417 9.11 -3.43 21.15
CA ASP A 417 8.86 -3.96 19.81
C ASP A 417 7.56 -3.40 19.20
N VAL A 418 7.37 -3.66 17.90
CA VAL A 418 6.20 -3.19 17.14
C VAL A 418 4.88 -3.75 17.67
N GLU A 419 4.87 -4.94 18.28
CA GLU A 419 3.66 -5.55 18.84
C GLU A 419 3.28 -4.94 20.20
N PHE A 420 4.26 -4.54 21.01
CA PHE A 420 4.06 -3.75 22.22
C PHE A 420 3.43 -2.40 21.87
N VAL A 421 4.02 -1.66 20.93
CA VAL A 421 3.48 -0.34 20.51
C VAL A 421 2.08 -0.48 19.91
N LYS A 422 1.84 -1.52 19.09
CA LYS A 422 0.50 -1.88 18.59
C LYS A 422 -0.50 -2.08 19.73
N ARG A 423 -0.20 -2.90 20.73
CA ARG A 423 -1.11 -3.17 21.85
C ARG A 423 -1.32 -1.94 22.74
N ALA A 424 -0.28 -1.14 22.95
CA ALA A 424 -0.34 0.04 23.80
C ALA A 424 -1.18 1.18 23.19
N LEU A 425 -1.04 1.43 21.89
CA LEU A 425 -1.64 2.58 21.22
C LEU A 425 -2.84 2.24 20.33
N GLY A 426 -2.99 0.97 19.93
CA GLY A 426 -3.90 0.56 18.85
C GLY A 426 -3.36 0.91 17.46
N VAL A 427 -2.06 1.16 17.29
CA VAL A 427 -1.50 1.36 15.95
C VAL A 427 -1.67 0.09 15.13
N CYS A 428 -1.99 0.23 13.83
CA CYS A 428 -2.27 -0.88 12.92
C CYS A 428 -3.55 -1.70 13.18
N THR A 429 -4.43 -1.28 14.09
CA THR A 429 -5.68 -2.03 14.39
C THR A 429 -6.93 -1.48 13.70
N GLY A 430 -6.77 -0.46 12.85
CA GLY A 430 -7.89 0.13 12.10
C GLY A 430 -8.49 -0.83 11.06
N SER A 431 -9.51 -0.37 10.32
CA SER A 431 -10.13 -1.15 9.24
C SER A 431 -9.13 -1.61 8.16
N CYS A 432 -8.01 -0.91 8.03
CA CYS A 432 -6.94 -1.28 7.11
C CYS A 432 -5.94 -2.33 7.62
N GLN A 433 -6.08 -2.78 8.88
CA GLN A 433 -5.23 -3.82 9.49
C GLN A 433 -3.73 -3.59 9.33
N GLY A 434 -3.30 -2.32 9.29
CA GLY A 434 -1.88 -1.99 9.22
C GLY A 434 -1.25 -1.96 7.82
N LYS A 435 -2.01 -2.16 6.73
CA LYS A 435 -1.49 -2.25 5.34
C LYS A 435 -0.55 -1.11 4.92
N GLN A 436 -0.63 0.06 5.55
CA GLN A 436 0.30 1.18 5.36
C GLN A 436 1.11 1.46 6.62
N CYS A 437 0.44 1.62 7.76
CA CYS A 437 1.09 2.11 8.97
C CYS A 437 2.02 1.10 9.63
N ALA A 438 1.90 -0.21 9.36
CA ALA A 438 2.85 -1.20 9.88
C ALA A 438 4.26 -0.96 9.34
N PHE A 439 4.39 -0.71 8.04
CA PHE A 439 5.66 -0.44 7.38
C PHE A 439 6.27 0.90 7.81
N LEU A 440 5.42 1.93 7.91
CA LEU A 440 5.86 3.24 8.38
C LEU A 440 6.30 3.19 9.86
N LEU A 441 5.55 2.48 10.70
CA LEU A 441 5.91 2.23 12.11
C LEU A 441 7.25 1.49 12.20
N GLY A 442 7.43 0.44 11.40
CA GLY A 442 8.69 -0.30 11.33
C GLY A 442 9.87 0.60 10.95
N SER A 443 9.70 1.47 9.95
CA SER A 443 10.71 2.46 9.57
C SER A 443 11.01 3.47 10.69
N VAL A 444 9.98 3.99 11.35
CA VAL A 444 10.12 4.94 12.48
C VAL A 444 10.85 4.31 13.65
N MET A 445 10.58 3.04 13.94
CA MET A 445 11.20 2.30 15.05
C MET A 445 12.54 1.67 14.68
N GLY A 446 12.97 1.68 13.41
CA GLY A 446 14.12 0.91 12.95
C GLY A 446 13.94 -0.61 13.14
N SER A 447 12.69 -1.09 13.13
CA SER A 447 12.37 -2.49 13.42
C SER A 447 12.61 -3.39 12.23
N LYS A 448 13.25 -4.55 12.46
CA LYS A 448 13.39 -5.61 11.44
C LYS A 448 12.14 -6.48 11.30
N SER A 449 11.22 -6.41 12.26
CA SER A 449 9.95 -7.13 12.26
C SER A 449 8.76 -6.17 12.18
N LEU A 450 7.67 -6.68 11.64
CA LEU A 450 6.36 -6.03 11.59
C LEU A 450 5.39 -6.76 12.52
N ILE A 451 4.21 -6.17 12.66
CA ILE A 451 3.08 -6.84 13.31
C ILE A 451 2.71 -8.13 12.56
N THR A 452 2.04 -9.04 13.27
CA THR A 452 1.52 -10.27 12.67
C THR A 452 0.32 -9.98 11.78
N PHE A 453 0.36 -10.41 10.52
CA PHE A 453 -0.77 -10.35 9.59
C PHE A 453 -1.68 -11.56 9.76
N ARG A 454 -2.95 -11.33 10.09
CA ARG A 454 -3.94 -12.36 10.43
C ARG A 454 -5.05 -12.41 9.40
N SER A 455 -5.67 -13.58 9.26
CA SER A 455 -6.89 -13.76 8.48
C SER A 455 -8.09 -13.19 9.25
N PRO A 456 -9.08 -12.62 8.56
CA PRO A 456 -9.07 -12.32 7.13
C PRO A 456 -8.22 -11.06 6.81
N LEU A 457 -7.49 -11.07 5.69
CA LEU A 457 -6.61 -9.97 5.26
C LEU A 457 -7.37 -8.68 4.90
N THR A 458 -8.64 -8.84 4.54
CA THR A 458 -9.63 -7.77 4.40
C THR A 458 -10.93 -8.27 5.00
N PRO A 459 -11.81 -7.38 5.49
CA PRO A 459 -13.09 -7.81 6.06
C PRO A 459 -13.83 -8.79 5.14
N LEU A 460 -14.29 -9.90 5.71
CA LEU A 460 -15.23 -10.81 5.06
C LEU A 460 -16.60 -10.16 5.11
N VAL A 461 -17.25 -10.08 3.95
CA VAL A 461 -18.62 -9.61 3.85
C VAL A 461 -19.51 -10.84 3.75
N ILE A 462 -20.23 -11.16 4.82
CA ILE A 462 -21.17 -12.29 4.89
C ILE A 462 -22.59 -11.70 4.94
N PRO A 463 -23.53 -12.21 4.12
CA PRO A 463 -24.95 -11.85 4.15
C PRO A 463 -25.60 -11.87 5.56
#